data_AF-A0A7Y9LMU9-F1
#
_entry.id   AF-A0A7Y9LMU9-F1
#
_cell.length_a   1.000
_cell.length_b   1.000
_cell.length_c   1.000
_cell.angle_alpha   90.00
_cell.angle_beta   90.00
_cell.angle_gamma   90.00
#
_symmetry.space_group_name_H-M   'P 1'
#
loop_
_entity.id
_entity.type
_entity.pdbx_description
1 polymer ?
#
loop_
_entity_poly.entity_id
_entity_poly.type
_entity_poly.pdbx_seq_one_letter_code
_entity_poly.pdbx_strand_id
1 'polypeptide(L)'
;MADQDSPPARAPRGFAAMDRQRQREIASQGGKAAHRSGRAHQFTTQEARAAGAMSHASRRAAQQNAGGARGEQQDSEVEAVKQEETAES
;
A
#
# COMPACT_ATOMS: atom_id res chain seq x y z
N MET A 1 26.79 -1.14 33.98
CA MET A 1 26.24 -1.94 32.87
C MET A 1 24.74 -2.07 33.07
N ALA A 2 23.95 -1.33 32.30
CA ALA A 2 22.51 -1.58 32.16
C ALA A 2 22.25 -2.04 30.72
N ASP A 3 21.13 -2.74 30.50
CA ASP A 3 20.63 -3.35 29.26
C ASP A 3 21.08 -4.79 29.00
N GLN A 4 20.19 -5.77 29.29
CA GLN A 4 19.66 -6.74 28.33
C GLN A 4 18.67 -7.79 28.93
N ASP A 5 17.86 -7.45 29.95
CA ASP A 5 16.75 -8.33 30.38
C ASP A 5 15.44 -7.99 29.66
N SER A 6 15.45 -8.01 28.31
CA SER A 6 14.20 -7.96 27.55
C SER A 6 13.45 -9.30 27.73
N PRO A 7 12.18 -9.29 28.17
CA PRO A 7 11.43 -10.53 28.39
C PRO A 7 11.26 -11.31 27.07
N PRO A 8 11.30 -12.66 27.10
CA PRO A 8 11.22 -13.46 25.89
C PRO A 8 9.91 -13.17 25.15
N ALA A 9 10.02 -12.91 23.84
CA ALA A 9 8.86 -12.71 22.99
C ALA A 9 7.93 -13.93 23.09
N ARG A 10 6.65 -13.69 23.43
CA ARG A 10 5.69 -14.77 23.61
C ARG A 10 5.44 -15.46 22.27
N ALA A 11 5.51 -16.80 22.25
CA ALA A 11 5.17 -17.58 21.08
C ALA A 11 3.74 -17.26 20.60
N PRO A 12 3.49 -17.17 19.28
CA PRO A 12 2.15 -16.93 18.75
C PRO A 12 1.22 -18.07 19.16
N ARG A 13 -0.05 -17.75 19.41
CA ARG A 13 -1.08 -18.70 19.84
C ARG A 13 -2.39 -18.45 19.10
N GLY A 14 -3.25 -19.46 19.06
CA GLY A 14 -4.59 -19.33 18.47
C GLY A 14 -4.52 -18.94 16.99
N PHE A 15 -5.30 -17.94 16.58
CA PHE A 15 -5.37 -17.48 15.19
C PHE A 15 -4.02 -17.07 14.62
N ALA A 16 -3.16 -16.43 15.43
CA ALA A 16 -1.84 -15.98 14.99
C ALA A 16 -0.83 -17.13 14.79
N ALA A 17 -1.07 -18.29 15.41
CA ALA A 17 -0.21 -19.48 15.27
C ALA A 17 -0.59 -20.36 14.08
N MET A 18 -1.75 -20.13 13.45
CA MET A 18 -2.22 -20.93 12.31
C MET A 18 -1.46 -20.59 11.02
N ASP A 19 -1.50 -21.48 10.04
CA ASP A 19 -0.99 -21.20 8.70
C ASP A 19 -1.72 -20.04 8.02
N ARG A 20 -1.02 -19.28 7.18
CA ARG A 20 -1.59 -18.11 6.47
C ARG A 20 -2.82 -18.45 5.62
N GLN A 21 -2.84 -19.62 4.99
CA GLN A 21 -4.00 -20.05 4.21
C GLN A 21 -5.22 -20.24 5.12
N ARG A 22 -5.03 -20.90 6.27
CA ARG A 22 -6.09 -21.12 7.24
C ARG A 22 -6.60 -19.82 7.86
N GLN A 23 -5.70 -18.90 8.19
CA GLN A 23 -6.07 -17.57 8.67
C GLN A 23 -6.93 -16.82 7.65
N ARG A 24 -6.54 -16.86 6.36
CA ARG A 24 -7.28 -16.21 5.27
C ARG A 24 -8.68 -16.81 5.10
N GLU A 25 -8.79 -18.13 5.14
CA GLU A 25 -10.09 -18.82 5.06
C GLU A 25 -11.02 -18.40 6.21
N ILE A 26 -10.52 -18.47 7.44
CA ILE A 26 -11.30 -18.11 8.64
C ILE A 26 -11.68 -16.62 8.60
N ALA A 27 -10.76 -15.73 8.25
CA ALA A 27 -11.05 -14.30 8.09
C ALA A 27 -12.11 -14.04 7.01
N SER A 28 -11.99 -14.72 5.86
CA SER A 28 -12.97 -14.62 4.77
C SER A 28 -14.36 -15.12 5.21
N GLN A 29 -14.41 -16.25 5.91
CA GLN A 29 -15.66 -16.81 6.42
C GLN A 29 -16.28 -15.91 7.50
N GLY A 30 -15.48 -15.36 8.41
CA GLY A 30 -15.94 -14.44 9.45
C GLY A 30 -16.56 -13.16 8.88
N GLY A 31 -15.90 -12.54 7.90
CA GLY A 31 -16.45 -11.38 7.20
C GLY A 31 -17.77 -11.68 6.49
N LYS A 32 -17.83 -12.79 5.74
CA LYS A 32 -19.07 -13.24 5.06
C LYS A 32 -20.19 -13.54 6.05
N ALA A 33 -19.88 -14.16 7.18
CA ALA A 33 -20.85 -14.48 8.22
C ALA A 33 -21.40 -13.22 8.90
N ALA A 34 -20.56 -12.22 9.16
CA ALA A 34 -20.99 -10.94 9.72
C ALA A 34 -21.95 -10.18 8.78
N HIS A 35 -21.69 -10.21 7.47
CA HIS A 35 -22.62 -9.67 6.48
C HIS A 35 -23.94 -10.44 6.42
N ARG A 36 -23.88 -11.78 6.36
CA ARG A 36 -25.10 -12.62 6.33
C ARG A 36 -25.95 -12.47 7.60
N SER A 37 -25.33 -12.30 8.76
CA SER A 37 -26.04 -12.15 10.04
C SER A 37 -26.56 -10.72 10.28
N GLY A 38 -26.31 -9.77 9.36
CA GLY A 38 -26.77 -8.38 9.51
C GLY A 38 -26.03 -7.58 10.59
N ARG A 39 -24.95 -8.12 11.15
CA ARG A 39 -24.11 -7.39 12.12
C ARG A 39 -23.22 -6.35 11.44
N ALA A 40 -22.87 -6.58 10.17
CA ALA A 40 -22.02 -5.68 9.41
C ALA A 40 -22.83 -4.58 8.71
N HIS A 41 -22.20 -3.41 8.53
CA HIS A 41 -22.74 -2.35 7.67
C HIS A 41 -22.90 -2.87 6.23
N GLN A 42 -24.07 -2.63 5.64
CA GLN A 42 -24.31 -2.89 4.23
C GLN A 42 -23.85 -1.67 3.43
N PHE A 43 -22.77 -1.81 2.68
CA PHE A 43 -22.32 -0.72 1.80
C PHE A 43 -23.21 -0.67 0.58
N THR A 44 -23.78 0.50 0.33
CA THR A 44 -24.40 0.77 -0.97
C THR A 44 -23.32 1.01 -2.03
N THR A 45 -23.63 0.78 -3.29
CA THR A 45 -22.68 1.03 -4.40
C THR A 45 -22.21 2.48 -4.44
N GLN A 46 -23.10 3.42 -4.07
CA GLN A 46 -22.78 4.84 -4.01
C GLN A 46 -21.75 5.15 -2.92
N GLU A 47 -21.94 4.58 -1.73
CA GLU A 47 -21.04 4.77 -0.59
C GLU A 47 -19.66 4.16 -0.84
N ALA A 48 -19.61 2.95 -1.41
CA ALA A 48 -18.35 2.32 -1.81
C ALA A 48 -17.57 3.18 -2.82
N ARG A 49 -18.28 3.78 -3.79
CA ARG A 49 -17.67 4.70 -4.77
C ARG A 49 -17.16 5.98 -4.10
N ALA A 50 -17.92 6.56 -3.17
CA ALA A 50 -17.51 7.76 -2.44
C ALA A 50 -16.24 7.52 -1.60
N ALA A 51 -16.20 6.41 -0.84
CA ALA A 51 -15.02 6.02 -0.06
C ALA A 51 -13.81 5.73 -0.96
N GLY A 52 -14.01 5.05 -2.09
CA GLY A 52 -12.97 4.82 -3.08
C GLY A 52 -12.42 6.12 -3.68
N ALA A 53 -13.30 7.07 -4.02
CA ALA A 53 -12.92 8.38 -4.52
C ALA A 53 -12.07 9.16 -3.50
N MET A 54 -12.43 9.13 -2.22
CA MET A 54 -11.64 9.74 -1.15
C MET A 54 -10.23 9.12 -1.03
N SER A 55 -10.12 7.78 -1.11
CA SER A 55 -8.83 7.09 -1.10
C SER A 55 -7.95 7.46 -2.30
N HIS A 56 -8.53 7.52 -3.50
CA HIS A 56 -7.80 7.91 -4.71
C HIS A 56 -7.41 9.38 -4.70
N ALA A 57 -8.28 10.27 -4.22
CA ALA A 57 -7.98 11.69 -4.05
C ALA A 57 -6.83 11.89 -3.07
N SER A 58 -6.86 11.22 -1.91
CA SER A 58 -5.79 11.27 -0.91
C SER A 58 -4.46 10.73 -1.45
N ARG A 59 -4.47 9.59 -2.16
CA ARG A 59 -3.26 9.04 -2.82
C ARG A 59 -2.70 9.99 -3.87
N ARG A 60 -3.56 10.59 -4.69
CA ARG A 60 -3.14 11.60 -5.67
C ARG A 60 -2.53 12.80 -4.98
N ALA A 61 -3.13 13.32 -3.91
CA ALA A 61 -2.59 14.45 -3.16
C ALA A 61 -1.22 14.13 -2.53
N ALA A 62 -1.07 12.92 -1.98
CA ALA A 62 0.22 12.45 -1.45
C ALA A 62 1.29 12.32 -2.55
N GLN A 63 0.92 11.78 -3.72
CA GLN A 63 1.80 11.68 -4.89
C GLN A 63 2.23 13.06 -5.40
N GLN A 64 1.32 14.03 -5.43
CA GLN A 64 1.61 15.42 -5.82
C GLN A 64 2.61 16.07 -4.87
N ASN A 65 2.47 15.82 -3.57
CA ASN A 65 3.35 16.36 -2.54
C ASN A 65 4.74 15.70 -2.56
N ALA A 66 4.81 14.39 -2.85
CA ALA A 66 6.07 13.65 -2.96
C ALA A 66 6.78 13.80 -4.33
N GLY A 67 6.02 14.10 -5.39
CA GLY A 67 6.51 14.23 -6.77
C GLY A 67 7.24 15.56 -7.06
N GLY A 68 7.09 16.57 -6.19
CA GLY A 68 7.81 17.84 -6.30
C GLY A 68 9.29 17.78 -5.92
N ALA A 69 9.79 16.65 -5.40
CA ALA A 69 11.16 16.54 -4.87
C ALA A 69 12.12 15.67 -5.71
N ARG A 70 11.68 15.03 -6.81
CA ARG A 70 12.51 14.09 -7.59
C ARG A 70 12.40 14.20 -9.12
N GLY A 71 11.57 15.09 -9.66
CA GLY A 71 11.33 15.19 -11.10
C GLY A 71 12.30 16.05 -11.91
N GLU A 72 13.18 16.82 -11.26
CA GLU A 72 13.89 17.95 -11.92
C GLU A 72 15.41 17.71 -12.14
N GLN A 73 15.82 16.45 -12.34
CA GLN A 73 17.23 16.11 -12.58
C GLN A 73 17.47 15.08 -13.71
N GLN A 74 16.44 14.68 -14.47
CA GLN A 74 16.59 13.62 -15.49
C GLN A 74 16.41 14.08 -16.95
N ASP A 75 16.05 15.34 -17.19
CA ASP A 75 15.82 15.85 -18.55
C ASP A 75 17.02 16.63 -19.14
N SER A 76 18.11 16.87 -18.40
CA SER A 76 19.27 17.63 -18.89
C SER A 76 20.44 16.80 -19.45
N GLU A 77 20.40 15.46 -19.38
CA GLU A 77 21.51 14.62 -19.86
C GLU A 77 21.27 14.01 -21.26
N VAL A 78 20.03 14.05 -21.77
CA VAL A 78 19.68 13.37 -23.04
C VAL A 78 19.77 14.26 -24.29
N GLU A 79 19.96 15.58 -24.14
CA GLU A 79 20.07 16.49 -25.30
C GLU A 79 21.51 16.71 -25.79
N ALA A 80 22.53 16.42 -24.98
CA ALA A 80 23.93 16.71 -25.32
C ALA A 80 24.61 15.66 -26.22
N VAL A 81 23.97 14.52 -26.50
CA VAL A 81 24.61 13.40 -27.23
C VAL A 81 24.28 13.40 -28.74
N LYS A 82 23.48 14.35 -29.24
CA LYS A 82 23.07 14.40 -30.67
C LYS A 82 23.80 15.44 -31.54
N GLN A 83 24.87 16.07 -31.06
CA GLN A 83 25.64 17.08 -31.81
C GLN A 83 27.06 16.62 -32.17
N GLU A 84 27.29 15.34 -32.42
CA GLU A 84 28.64 14.84 -32.80
C GLU A 84 28.58 13.83 -33.97
N GLU A 85 27.54 13.87 -34.82
CA GLU A 85 27.43 12.96 -35.99
C GLU A 85 27.07 13.68 -37.30
N THR A 86 27.39 14.97 -37.43
CA THR A 86 27.26 15.72 -38.70
C THR A 86 28.46 16.62 -38.96
N ALA A 87 29.69 16.10 -38.86
CA ALA A 87 30.87 16.78 -39.41
C ALA A 87 32.08 15.84 -39.51
N GLU A 88 32.03 14.85 -40.40
CA GLU A 88 33.18 14.54 -41.27
C GLU A 88 32.74 13.49 -42.31
N SER A 89 32.35 13.99 -43.47
CA SER A 89 32.50 13.31 -44.75
C SER A 89 33.25 14.22 -45.70
#